data_AF-X1JJ05-F1
#
_entry.id   AF-X1JJ05-F1
#
_cell.length_a   1.000
_cell.length_b   1.000
_cell.length_c   1.000
_cell.angle_alpha   90.00
_cell.angle_beta   90.00
_cell.angle_gamma   90.00
#
_symmetry.space_group_name_H-M   'P 1'
#
loop_
_entity.id
_entity.type
_entity.pdbx_description
1 polymer ?
#
loop_
_entity_poly.entity_id
_entity_poly.type
_entity_poly.pdbx_seq_one_letter_code
_entity_poly.pdbx_strand_id
1 'polypeptide(L)'
;MYGLDKPLYVQYVKYMWNALHFRFGKSYQSPGEEMTDLIKRTFLVSAFLGGLGLALAFPIGLLLGIISAMKPNSLVDYLCTALASYTISVPVYVSSIFMVFIFSLGLHWFPTGGFGGPKTWIMPIIAYSLFPLGIIA
;
A
#
# COMPACT_ATOMS: atom_id res chain seq x y z
N MET A 1 21.61 3.49 -27.44
CA MET A 1 20.73 3.18 -26.29
C MET A 1 21.24 3.98 -25.09
N TYR A 2 20.37 4.63 -24.34
CA TYR A 2 20.65 5.49 -23.16
C TYR A 2 21.43 6.81 -23.36
N GLY A 3 22.44 6.89 -24.23
CA GLY A 3 23.20 8.14 -24.43
C GLY A 3 23.97 8.57 -23.19
N LEU A 4 24.47 7.59 -22.44
CA LEU A 4 25.30 7.76 -21.23
C LEU A 4 26.59 8.56 -21.50
N ASP A 5 26.96 8.66 -22.78
CA ASP A 5 28.11 9.37 -23.31
C ASP A 5 27.86 10.89 -23.46
N LYS A 6 26.63 11.36 -23.22
CA LYS A 6 26.24 12.78 -23.36
C LYS A 6 26.25 13.51 -22.02
N PRO A 7 26.35 14.86 -22.01
CA PRO A 7 26.19 15.65 -20.79
C PRO A 7 24.88 15.33 -20.06
N LEU A 8 24.91 15.33 -18.73
CA LEU A 8 23.78 14.94 -17.85
C LEU A 8 22.46 15.63 -18.21
N TYR A 9 22.49 16.92 -18.54
CA TYR A 9 21.28 17.66 -18.90
C TYR A 9 20.60 17.08 -20.15
N VAL A 10 21.38 16.63 -21.14
CA VAL A 10 20.85 16.04 -22.39
C VAL A 10 20.21 14.69 -22.09
N GLN A 11 20.81 13.91 -21.19
CA GLN A 11 20.25 12.64 -20.75
C GLN A 11 18.91 12.85 -20.04
N TYR A 12 18.84 13.84 -19.14
CA TYR A 12 17.63 14.17 -18.40
C TYR A 12 16.49 14.67 -19.31
N VAL A 13 16.75 15.63 -20.20
CA VAL A 13 15.73 16.16 -21.13
C VAL A 13 15.22 15.05 -22.05
N LYS A 14 16.12 14.22 -22.58
CA LYS A 14 15.75 13.08 -23.42
C LYS A 14 14.93 12.04 -22.65
N TYR A 15 15.30 11.75 -21.41
CA TYR A 15 14.55 10.86 -20.54
C TYR A 15 13.14 11.40 -20.28
N MET A 16 13.03 12.68 -19.91
CA MET A 16 11.74 13.32 -19.63
C MET A 16 10.83 13.34 -20.86
N TRP A 17 11.39 13.68 -22.02
CA TRP A 17 10.67 13.63 -23.30
C TRP A 17 10.13 12.22 -23.58
N ASN A 18 10.94 11.18 -23.38
CA ASN A 18 10.51 9.80 -23.60
C ASN A 18 9.50 9.34 -22.55
N ALA A 19 9.65 9.75 -21.29
CA ALA A 19 8.72 9.45 -20.20
C ALA A 19 7.32 10.02 -20.47
N LEU A 20 7.24 11.26 -20.97
CA LEU A 20 5.97 11.88 -21.39
C LEU A 20 5.26 11.12 -22.51
N HIS A 21 6.01 10.38 -23.34
CA HIS A 21 5.47 9.51 -24.38
C HIS A 21 5.29 8.05 -23.92
N PHE A 22 5.38 7.77 -22.62
CA PHE A 22 5.30 6.44 -22.02
C PHE A 22 6.38 5.44 -22.51
N ARG A 23 7.55 5.96 -22.92
CA ARG A 23 8.68 5.18 -23.44
C ARG A 23 9.83 5.18 -22.43
N PHE A 24 9.74 4.34 -21.41
CA PHE A 24 10.72 4.30 -20.33
C PHE A 24 12.02 3.56 -20.68
N GLY A 25 12.03 2.81 -21.79
CA GLY A 25 13.20 2.03 -22.22
C GLY A 25 13.26 0.65 -21.56
N LYS A 26 14.45 0.01 -21.56
CA LYS A 26 14.62 -1.31 -20.95
C LYS A 26 15.03 -1.17 -19.48
N SER A 27 14.72 -2.20 -18.70
CA SER A 27 15.12 -2.22 -17.30
C SER A 27 16.63 -2.38 -17.15
N TYR A 28 17.21 -1.57 -16.26
CA TYR A 28 18.61 -1.72 -15.86
C TYR A 28 18.81 -2.88 -14.86
N GLN A 29 17.78 -3.19 -14.07
CA GLN A 29 17.79 -4.26 -13.07
C GLN A 29 17.34 -5.61 -13.65
N SER A 30 16.49 -5.58 -14.68
CA SER A 30 15.98 -6.76 -15.40
C SER A 30 16.35 -6.69 -16.89
N PRO A 31 17.58 -7.07 -17.27
CA PRO A 31 18.01 -7.03 -18.66
C PRO A 31 17.07 -7.86 -19.55
N GLY A 32 16.40 -7.21 -20.51
CA GLY A 32 15.47 -7.88 -21.43
C GLY A 32 14.00 -7.51 -21.24
N GLU A 33 13.63 -6.92 -20.10
CA GLU A 33 12.26 -6.46 -19.84
C GLU A 33 12.08 -4.98 -20.22
N GLU A 34 10.97 -4.65 -20.86
CA GLU A 34 10.58 -3.25 -21.06
C GLU A 34 10.09 -2.65 -19.74
N MET A 35 10.62 -1.47 -19.37
CA MET A 35 10.22 -0.78 -18.14
C MET A 35 8.72 -0.48 -18.13
N THR A 36 8.14 -0.22 -19.30
CA THR A 36 6.70 0.06 -19.42
C THR A 36 5.86 -1.13 -18.96
N ASP A 37 6.28 -2.36 -19.23
CA ASP A 37 5.55 -3.57 -18.79
C ASP A 37 5.75 -3.84 -17.30
N LEU A 38 6.97 -3.62 -16.79
CA LEU A 38 7.26 -3.69 -15.36
C LEU A 38 6.43 -2.67 -14.55
N ILE A 39 6.31 -1.44 -15.05
CA ILE A 39 5.47 -0.39 -14.44
C ILE A 39 4.01 -0.83 -14.45
N LYS A 40 3.48 -1.28 -15.59
CA LYS A 40 2.09 -1.75 -15.68
C LYS A 40 1.79 -2.85 -14.68
N ARG A 41 2.65 -3.88 -14.61
CA ARG A 41 2.48 -5.02 -13.71
C ARG A 41 2.50 -4.58 -12.24
N THR A 42 3.49 -3.80 -11.85
CA THR A 42 3.64 -3.33 -10.46
C THR A 42 2.51 -2.37 -10.09
N PHE A 43 2.13 -1.47 -11.01
CA PHE A 43 1.02 -0.54 -10.81
C PHE A 43 -0.29 -1.27 -10.55
N LEU A 44 -0.61 -2.31 -11.32
CA LEU A 44 -1.82 -3.12 -11.11
C LEU A 44 -1.83 -3.77 -9.72
N VAL A 45 -0.69 -4.29 -9.26
CA VAL A 45 -0.56 -4.85 -7.91
C VAL A 45 -0.80 -3.78 -6.84
N SER A 46 -0.17 -2.61 -6.96
CA SER A 46 -0.33 -1.50 -6.03
C SER A 46 -1.75 -0.95 -6.01
N ALA A 47 -2.36 -0.75 -7.18
CA ALA A 47 -3.74 -0.26 -7.32
C ALA A 47 -4.74 -1.27 -6.74
N PHE A 48 -4.51 -2.57 -6.94
CA PHE A 48 -5.36 -3.62 -6.38
C PHE A 48 -5.30 -3.64 -4.85
N LEU A 49 -4.08 -3.66 -4.27
CA LEU A 49 -3.91 -3.69 -2.81
C LEU A 49 -4.40 -2.40 -2.15
N GLY A 50 -4.04 -1.23 -2.70
CA GLY A 50 -4.47 0.06 -2.18
C GLY A 50 -5.99 0.26 -2.34
N GLY A 51 -6.54 -0.12 -3.48
CA GLY A 51 -7.98 -0.04 -3.75
C GLY A 51 -8.80 -0.90 -2.78
N LEU A 52 -8.39 -2.15 -2.55
CA LEU A 52 -9.05 -3.02 -1.56
C LEU A 52 -8.85 -2.54 -0.12
N GLY A 53 -7.66 -2.01 0.21
CA GLY A 53 -7.40 -1.41 1.52
C GLY A 53 -8.36 -0.25 1.81
N LEU A 54 -8.54 0.66 0.84
CA LEU A 54 -9.50 1.76 0.93
C LEU A 54 -10.95 1.27 0.98
N ALA A 55 -11.32 0.31 0.13
CA ALA A 55 -12.66 -0.25 0.09
C ALA A 55 -13.06 -0.93 1.41
N LEU A 56 -12.10 -1.47 2.17
CA LEU A 56 -12.33 -1.99 3.51
C LEU A 56 -12.32 -0.91 4.59
N ALA A 57 -11.36 0.02 4.53
CA ALA A 57 -11.22 1.08 5.52
C ALA A 57 -12.43 2.01 5.56
N PHE A 58 -12.97 2.36 4.39
CA PHE A 58 -14.06 3.31 4.27
C PHE A 58 -15.34 2.91 5.02
N PRO A 59 -15.96 1.73 4.75
CA PRO A 59 -17.17 1.34 5.47
C PRO A 59 -16.91 1.11 6.96
N ILE A 60 -15.74 0.56 7.34
CA ILE A 60 -15.43 0.28 8.75
C ILE A 60 -15.22 1.59 9.51
N GLY A 61 -14.40 2.50 8.99
CA GLY A 61 -14.15 3.80 9.60
C GLY A 61 -15.45 4.59 9.73
N LEU A 62 -16.25 4.64 8.66
CA LEU A 62 -17.54 5.33 8.68
C LEU A 62 -18.48 4.78 9.75
N LEU A 63 -18.59 3.45 9.88
CA LEU A 63 -19.42 2.83 10.91
C LEU A 63 -18.92 3.15 12.32
N LEU A 64 -17.60 3.09 12.55
CA LEU A 64 -17.02 3.43 13.86
C LEU A 64 -17.29 4.90 14.22
N GLY A 65 -17.11 5.81 13.27
CA GLY A 65 -17.39 7.23 13.47
C GLY A 65 -18.88 7.51 13.74
N ILE A 66 -19.78 6.88 12.99
CA ILE A 66 -21.24 6.99 13.24
C ILE A 66 -21.60 6.47 14.64
N ILE A 67 -21.08 5.29 15.02
CA ILE A 67 -21.39 4.68 16.31
C ILE A 67 -20.88 5.53 17.48
N SER A 68 -19.66 6.06 17.37
CA SER A 68 -19.08 6.99 18.34
C SER A 68 -19.94 8.25 18.49
N ALA A 69 -20.36 8.86 17.37
CA ALA A 69 -21.21 10.04 17.36
C ALA A 69 -22.62 9.80 17.95
N MET A 70 -23.18 8.59 17.78
CA MET A 70 -24.51 8.24 18.31
C MET A 70 -24.52 8.01 19.82
N LYS A 71 -23.38 7.63 20.42
CA LYS A 71 -23.28 7.32 21.85
C LYS A 71 -22.06 8.00 22.50
N PRO A 72 -22.04 9.35 22.53
CA PRO A 72 -20.89 10.08 23.05
C PRO A 72 -20.64 9.77 24.53
N ASN A 73 -19.37 9.73 24.94
CA ASN A 73 -18.91 9.38 26.29
C ASN A 73 -19.28 7.97 26.76
N SER A 74 -19.68 7.09 25.85
CA SER A 74 -19.94 5.68 26.16
C SER A 74 -18.67 4.84 26.03
N LEU A 75 -18.67 3.62 26.58
CA LEU A 75 -17.58 2.66 26.41
C LEU A 75 -17.28 2.40 24.91
N VAL A 76 -18.32 2.41 24.07
CA VAL A 76 -18.19 2.19 22.63
C VAL A 76 -17.46 3.36 21.96
N ASP A 77 -17.76 4.59 22.37
CA ASP A 77 -17.08 5.80 21.91
C ASP A 77 -15.59 5.74 22.25
N TYR A 78 -15.25 5.47 23.52
CA TYR A 78 -13.86 5.29 23.95
C TYR A 78 -13.10 4.20 23.17
N LEU A 79 -13.75 3.07 22.85
CA LEU A 79 -13.14 2.01 22.04
C LEU A 79 -12.89 2.48 20.60
N CYS A 80 -13.84 3.18 19.98
CA CYS A 80 -13.69 3.71 18.62
C CYS A 80 -12.55 4.72 18.56
N THR A 81 -12.52 5.68 19.49
CA THR A 81 -11.45 6.68 19.57
C THR A 81 -10.10 6.04 19.85
N ALA A 82 -10.03 5.01 20.72
CA ALA A 82 -8.79 4.29 20.99
C ALA A 82 -8.27 3.55 19.75
N LEU A 83 -9.15 2.91 18.98
CA LEU A 83 -8.79 2.23 17.74
C LEU A 83 -8.29 3.22 16.67
N ALA A 84 -9.01 4.33 16.48
CA ALA A 84 -8.58 5.40 15.56
C ALA A 84 -7.21 5.97 15.99
N SER A 85 -7.06 6.27 17.28
CA SER A 85 -5.80 6.77 17.85
C SER A 85 -4.65 5.80 17.68
N TYR A 86 -4.88 4.49 17.84
CA TYR A 86 -3.88 3.45 17.61
C TYR A 86 -3.35 3.51 16.17
N THR A 87 -4.24 3.58 15.19
CA THR A 87 -3.84 3.57 13.77
C THR A 87 -3.07 4.82 13.33
N ILE A 88 -3.30 5.95 14.00
CA ILE A 88 -2.57 7.21 13.75
C ILE A 88 -1.25 7.23 14.52
N SER A 89 -1.24 6.72 15.75
CA SER A 89 -0.08 6.78 16.66
C SER A 89 0.95 5.70 16.35
N VAL A 90 0.50 4.52 15.94
CA VAL A 90 1.39 3.39 15.60
C VAL A 90 1.69 3.43 14.11
N PRO A 91 2.96 3.56 13.71
CA PRO A 91 3.32 3.56 12.29
C PRO A 91 2.90 2.24 11.62
N VAL A 92 2.32 2.33 10.42
CA VAL A 92 1.85 1.17 9.65
C VAL A 92 2.93 0.10 9.47
N TYR A 93 4.20 0.51 9.29
CA TYR A 93 5.31 -0.45 9.14
C TYR A 93 5.51 -1.30 10.40
N VAL A 94 5.30 -0.74 11.60
CA VAL A 94 5.43 -1.46 12.88
C VAL A 94 4.31 -2.51 12.96
N SER A 95 3.05 -2.10 12.75
CA SER A 95 1.91 -3.02 12.76
C SER A 95 2.06 -4.13 11.71
N SER A 96 2.59 -3.80 10.53
CA SER A 96 2.87 -4.78 9.46
C SER A 96 3.92 -5.80 9.89
N ILE A 97 5.01 -5.36 10.52
CA ILE A 97 6.05 -6.26 11.04
C ILE A 97 5.46 -7.20 12.09
N PHE A 98 4.67 -6.69 13.04
CA PHE A 98 4.00 -7.54 14.03
C PHE A 98 3.05 -8.55 13.38
N MET A 99 2.29 -8.15 12.36
CA MET A 99 1.45 -9.08 11.60
C MET A 99 2.26 -10.20 10.95
N VAL A 100 3.41 -9.90 10.36
CA VAL A 100 4.30 -10.92 9.78
C VAL A 100 4.81 -11.85 10.87
N PHE A 101 5.31 -11.34 11.99
CA PHE A 101 5.81 -12.17 13.09
C PHE A 101 4.73 -13.09 13.65
N ILE A 102 3.54 -12.57 13.90
CA ILE A 102 2.45 -13.34 14.52
C ILE A 102 1.87 -14.30 13.49
N PHE A 103 1.32 -13.79 12.39
CA PHE A 103 0.50 -14.60 11.49
C PHE A 103 1.30 -15.39 10.44
N SER A 104 2.50 -14.94 10.10
CA SER A 104 3.33 -15.64 9.11
C SER A 104 4.35 -16.55 9.78
N LEU A 105 5.12 -16.05 10.74
CA LEU A 105 6.20 -16.82 11.38
C LEU A 105 5.72 -17.62 12.59
N GLY A 106 4.82 -17.09 13.41
CA GLY A 106 4.29 -17.79 14.58
C GLY A 106 3.23 -18.82 14.18
N LEU A 107 2.11 -18.34 13.63
CA LEU A 107 0.94 -19.17 13.32
C LEU A 107 1.00 -19.86 11.94
N HIS A 108 1.88 -19.43 11.03
CA HIS A 108 2.00 -19.98 9.67
C HIS A 108 0.69 -19.94 8.86
N TRP A 109 -0.19 -18.98 9.15
CA TRP A 109 -1.48 -18.83 8.46
C TRP A 109 -1.31 -18.19 7.08
N PHE A 110 -0.40 -17.23 6.96
CA PHE A 110 -0.16 -16.47 5.74
C PHE A 110 1.32 -16.52 5.33
N PRO A 111 1.63 -16.47 4.03
CA PRO A 111 3.00 -16.35 3.54
C PRO A 111 3.59 -14.97 3.87
N THR A 112 4.92 -14.89 3.95
CA THR A 112 5.66 -13.66 4.25
C THR A 112 5.66 -12.65 3.10
N GLY A 113 5.34 -13.09 1.87
CA GLY A 113 5.30 -12.23 0.70
C GLY A 113 4.85 -12.96 -0.57
N GLY A 114 4.85 -12.20 -1.67
CA GLY A 114 4.43 -12.66 -2.99
C GLY A 114 3.09 -12.08 -3.44
N PHE A 115 2.71 -12.37 -4.69
CA PHE A 115 1.45 -11.94 -5.28
C PHE A 115 0.85 -13.09 -6.10
N GLY A 116 0.42 -14.14 -5.41
CA GLY A 116 0.00 -15.42 -6.01
C GLY A 116 -1.42 -15.85 -5.66
N GLY A 117 -2.15 -15.10 -4.83
CA GLY A 117 -3.54 -15.38 -4.49
C GLY A 117 -4.01 -14.71 -3.19
N PRO A 118 -5.24 -15.03 -2.74
CA PRO A 118 -5.86 -14.34 -1.59
C PRO A 118 -5.01 -14.38 -0.31
N LYS A 119 -4.38 -15.52 -0.01
CA LYS A 119 -3.51 -15.66 1.17
C LYS A 119 -2.33 -14.68 1.18
N THR A 120 -1.82 -14.29 0.02
CA THR A 120 -0.72 -13.30 -0.09
C THR A 120 -1.21 -11.86 0.05
N TRP A 121 -2.50 -11.60 -0.15
CA TRP A 121 -3.04 -10.24 -0.21
C TRP A 121 -3.75 -9.81 1.08
N ILE A 122 -4.30 -10.75 1.86
CA ILE A 122 -5.06 -10.44 3.09
C ILE A 122 -4.26 -9.58 4.06
N MET A 123 -3.04 -10.00 4.42
CA MET A 123 -2.21 -9.25 5.34
C MET A 123 -1.86 -7.84 4.84
N PRO A 124 -1.35 -7.66 3.60
CA PRO A 124 -1.12 -6.33 3.05
C PRO A 124 -2.38 -5.47 3.02
N ILE A 125 -3.52 -6.02 2.64
CA ILE A 125 -4.79 -5.28 2.57
C ILE A 125 -5.20 -4.76 3.95
N ILE A 126 -5.09 -5.59 5.01
CA ILE A 126 -5.39 -5.16 6.38
C ILE A 126 -4.37 -4.10 6.82
N ALA A 127 -3.08 -4.28 6.54
CA ALA A 127 -2.07 -3.29 6.88
C ALA A 127 -2.33 -1.94 6.18
N TYR A 128 -2.68 -1.96 4.90
CA TYR A 128 -3.01 -0.75 4.12
C TYR A 128 -4.32 -0.09 4.57
N SER A 129 -5.28 -0.85 5.13
CA SER A 129 -6.54 -0.29 5.59
C SER A 129 -6.42 0.44 6.93
N LEU A 130 -5.44 0.11 7.77
CA LEU A 130 -5.28 0.71 9.10
C LEU A 130 -5.18 2.25 9.04
N PHE A 131 -4.34 2.79 8.16
CA PHE A 131 -4.12 4.23 8.07
C PHE A 131 -5.38 5.01 7.66
N PRO A 132 -6.04 4.72 6.52
CA PRO A 132 -7.27 5.42 6.15
C PRO A 132 -8.42 5.17 7.14
N LEU A 133 -8.48 4.01 7.80
CA LEU A 133 -9.52 3.72 8.80
C LEU A 133 -9.48 4.71 9.96
N GLY A 134 -8.30 5.00 10.51
CA GLY A 134 -8.16 5.98 11.60
C GLY A 134 -8.46 7.42 11.23
N ILE A 135 -8.30 7.77 9.95
CA ILE A 135 -8.61 9.12 9.46
C ILE A 135 -10.11 9.30 9.23
N ILE A 136 -10.81 8.21 8.88
CA ILE A 136 -12.25 8.24 8.56
C ILE A 136 -13.13 8.05 9.80
N ALA A 137 -12.67 7.27 10.77
CA ALA A 137 -13.35 7.02 12.05
C ALA A 137 -13.31 8.24 12.98
#